data_AF-A0A420CNG7-F1
#
_entry.id   AF-A0A420CNG7-F1
#
_cell.length_a   1.000
_cell.length_b   1.000
_cell.length_c   1.000
_cell.angle_alpha   90.00
_cell.angle_beta   90.00
_cell.angle_gamma   90.00
#
_symmetry.space_group_name_H-M   'P 1'
#
loop_
_entity.id
_entity.type
_entity.pdbx_description
1 polymer ?
#
loop_
_entity_poly.entity_id
_entity_poly.type
_entity_poly.pdbx_seq_one_letter_code
_entity_poly.pdbx_strand_id
1 'polypeptide(L)'
;MRLVFRPFENPSESELQLLYIVKSARTMGVNLPIPAQHAHRYFYHFSHIDNLGGLLQNGFLATNHPLFPKKHRSIAAVGIQARRATMAVQCPPGGCVHDYVPFYFGSCSPMLLSVINAKNVDQYEILYFEFPIGLLDGANAVFTNASANTAVPPQFYSDPAQLDQLDWSAIDSLKWGKESDDHHHRRMAEVLIHGQVPVTAATRCVVWNEGMKERVEQTVNGRPFPPIEFERPERRHWFKDFANKSRSSAVTGPREIASIYAAACDYVVKNAGNHSATAPFKNITALRDMLRQDFACLPQTAELVGLQSANGMHKHTVDVHTLDVVQRLVASPEYLALDDRPRKLVELAAYLHDIGKGPRSRWAANGGLQRVDPNHPVGAMPMMADILTEKIGVIKPATAKTLLKLVCYHDLVGDVLGRNRDESQIVDVVDDKDELDMLFALGKADAMSLVEQWWNQPAADQLYARCLSTL
;
A
#
# COMPACT_ATOMS: atom_id res chain seq x y z
N MET A 1 53.57 0.99 17.82
CA MET A 1 53.73 1.47 16.42
C MET A 1 52.51 2.33 16.11
N ARG A 2 52.71 3.63 15.82
CA ARG A 2 51.66 4.67 15.77
C ARG A 2 50.67 4.44 14.62
N LEU A 3 49.37 4.59 14.91
CA LEU A 3 48.29 4.76 13.93
C LEU A 3 48.47 6.11 13.22
N VAL A 4 48.62 6.06 11.89
CA VAL A 4 48.69 7.25 11.02
C VAL A 4 47.29 7.51 10.49
N PHE A 5 46.67 8.61 10.92
CA PHE A 5 45.46 9.16 10.29
C PHE A 5 45.82 9.67 8.90
N ARG A 6 45.12 9.20 7.85
CA ARG A 6 45.13 9.87 6.54
C ARG A 6 44.13 11.02 6.57
N PRO A 7 44.48 12.21 6.06
CA PRO A 7 43.55 13.34 5.96
C PRO A 7 42.53 13.08 4.85
N PHE A 8 41.34 13.68 5.02
CA PHE A 8 40.25 13.71 4.03
C PHE A 8 40.78 14.07 2.63
N GLU A 9 40.49 13.22 1.64
CA GLU A 9 40.78 13.51 0.24
C GLU A 9 39.87 14.64 -0.25
N ASN A 10 40.47 15.61 -0.97
CA ASN A 10 39.75 16.70 -1.61
C ASN A 10 38.80 16.16 -2.69
N PRO A 11 37.65 16.82 -2.93
CA PRO A 11 36.71 16.39 -3.96
C PRO A 11 37.36 16.34 -5.34
N SER A 12 36.88 15.40 -6.15
CA SER A 12 37.38 15.14 -7.50
C SER A 12 37.19 16.36 -8.42
N GLU A 13 38.02 16.47 -9.46
CA GLU A 13 37.95 17.55 -10.45
C GLU A 13 36.57 17.65 -11.13
N SER A 14 35.86 16.52 -11.25
CA SER A 14 34.47 16.41 -11.72
C SER A 14 33.43 16.95 -10.73
N GLU A 15 33.63 16.76 -9.42
CA GLU A 15 32.75 17.33 -8.38
C GLU A 15 32.96 18.84 -8.26
N LEU A 16 34.21 19.30 -8.40
CA LEU A 16 34.53 20.72 -8.48
C LEU A 16 33.98 21.35 -9.77
N GLN A 17 34.00 20.64 -10.91
CA GLN A 17 33.36 21.11 -12.15
C GLN A 17 31.84 21.23 -12.01
N LEU A 18 31.15 20.30 -11.33
CA LEU A 18 29.71 20.44 -11.07
C LEU A 18 29.43 21.66 -10.16
N LEU A 19 30.23 21.83 -9.10
CA LEU A 19 30.11 22.97 -8.18
C LEU A 19 30.45 24.31 -8.87
N TYR A 20 31.33 24.30 -9.86
CA TYR A 20 31.76 25.47 -10.64
C TYR A 20 30.79 25.82 -11.77
N ILE A 21 30.16 24.82 -12.40
CA ILE A 21 29.06 25.01 -13.37
C ILE A 21 27.85 25.65 -12.66
N VAL A 22 27.53 25.24 -11.43
CA VAL A 22 26.50 25.88 -10.59
C VAL A 22 26.84 27.34 -10.23
N LYS A 23 28.14 27.70 -10.13
CA LYS A 23 28.56 29.08 -9.85
C LYS A 23 28.70 29.97 -11.10
N SER A 24 29.04 29.42 -12.27
CA SER A 24 29.35 30.22 -13.46
C SER A 24 28.15 30.58 -14.35
N ALA A 25 26.97 29.95 -14.13
CA ALA A 25 25.72 30.34 -14.79
C ALA A 25 25.14 31.68 -14.29
N ARG A 26 25.85 32.41 -13.42
CA ARG A 26 25.37 33.64 -12.74
C ARG A 26 25.54 34.94 -13.52
N THR A 27 26.11 34.94 -14.73
CA THR A 27 26.55 36.22 -15.35
C THR A 27 25.68 36.76 -16.50
N MET A 28 24.64 36.06 -16.99
CA MET A 28 23.76 36.63 -18.01
C MET A 28 22.32 36.11 -17.90
N GLY A 29 21.51 36.77 -17.07
CA GLY A 29 20.08 36.50 -16.89
C GLY A 29 19.70 36.55 -15.41
N VAL A 30 18.89 37.52 -15.01
CA VAL A 30 18.50 37.72 -13.61
C VAL A 30 17.44 36.69 -13.23
N ASN A 31 17.85 35.46 -12.89
CA ASN A 31 17.01 34.58 -12.08
C ASN A 31 17.10 35.05 -10.63
N LEU A 32 15.97 35.45 -10.06
CA LEU A 32 15.90 35.71 -8.61
C LEU A 32 16.05 34.37 -7.89
N PRO A 33 16.85 34.32 -6.80
CA PRO A 33 17.06 33.07 -6.06
C PRO A 33 15.75 32.60 -5.43
N ILE A 34 15.67 31.31 -5.09
CA ILE A 34 14.57 30.73 -4.29
C ILE A 34 14.15 31.70 -3.17
N PRO A 35 12.86 32.06 -3.06
CA PRO A 35 12.39 32.99 -2.03
C PRO A 35 12.81 32.53 -0.63
N ALA A 36 13.24 33.47 0.22
CA ALA A 36 13.83 33.16 1.52
C ALA A 36 12.91 32.31 2.42
N GLN A 37 11.59 32.52 2.33
CA GLN A 37 10.60 31.70 3.04
C GLN A 37 10.55 30.24 2.61
N HIS A 38 11.07 29.89 1.42
CA HIS A 38 11.11 28.53 0.91
C HIS A 38 12.48 27.87 1.04
N ALA A 39 13.55 28.63 1.32
CA ALA A 39 14.93 28.13 1.33
C ALA A 39 15.19 26.94 2.27
N HIS A 40 14.35 26.74 3.31
CA HIS A 40 14.45 25.64 4.26
C HIS A 40 13.70 24.37 3.82
N ARG A 41 12.97 24.43 2.70
CA ARG A 41 12.10 23.35 2.24
C ARG A 41 12.91 22.25 1.54
N TYR A 42 12.24 21.12 1.40
CA TYR A 42 12.73 19.94 0.71
C TYR A 42 11.66 19.48 -0.26
N PHE A 43 12.06 18.72 -1.26
CA PHE A 43 11.17 17.89 -2.06
C PHE A 43 11.58 16.43 -1.94
N TYR A 44 10.71 15.53 -2.37
CA TYR A 44 10.76 14.16 -1.96
C TYR A 44 10.56 13.18 -3.10
N HIS A 45 11.32 12.09 -3.05
CA HIS A 45 11.07 10.90 -3.86
C HIS A 45 10.91 9.71 -2.94
N PHE A 46 10.08 8.75 -3.30
CA PHE A 46 10.04 7.49 -2.59
C PHE A 46 10.12 6.32 -3.56
N SER A 47 10.82 5.27 -3.16
CA SER A 47 11.06 4.09 -3.99
C SER A 47 11.03 2.83 -3.15
N HIS A 48 10.71 1.71 -3.79
CA HIS A 48 10.80 0.41 -3.14
C HIS A 48 12.26 0.00 -2.90
N ILE A 49 12.56 -0.65 -1.76
CA ILE A 49 13.91 -1.15 -1.40
C ILE A 49 14.57 -1.99 -2.49
N ASP A 50 13.80 -2.79 -3.23
CA ASP A 50 14.32 -3.62 -4.34
C ASP A 50 14.94 -2.78 -5.48
N ASN A 51 14.62 -1.49 -5.58
CA ASN A 51 15.23 -0.57 -6.56
C ASN A 51 16.57 -0.01 -6.09
N LEU A 52 16.96 -0.19 -4.82
CA LEU A 52 18.14 0.43 -4.22
C LEU A 52 19.44 0.09 -4.96
N GLY A 53 19.57 -1.15 -5.45
CA GLY A 53 20.73 -1.55 -6.25
C GLY A 53 20.90 -0.70 -7.51
N GLY A 54 19.81 -0.42 -8.23
CA GLY A 54 19.81 0.45 -9.41
C GLY A 54 20.05 1.92 -9.05
N LEU A 55 19.46 2.40 -7.94
CA LEU A 55 19.66 3.76 -7.43
C LEU A 55 21.13 4.01 -7.04
N LEU A 56 21.81 3.02 -6.46
CA LEU A 56 23.24 3.11 -6.15
C LEU A 56 24.12 3.15 -7.40
N GLN A 57 23.67 2.55 -8.49
CA GLN A 57 24.45 2.42 -9.72
C GLN A 57 24.28 3.64 -10.63
N ASN A 58 23.05 4.13 -10.77
CA ASN A 58 22.69 5.15 -11.74
C ASN A 58 21.96 6.35 -11.12
N GLY A 59 21.79 6.43 -9.80
CA GLY A 59 20.91 7.43 -9.21
C GLY A 59 19.45 7.28 -9.65
N PHE A 60 18.70 8.35 -9.52
CA PHE A 60 17.34 8.46 -10.05
C PHE A 60 17.41 8.83 -11.52
N LEU A 61 16.70 8.08 -12.36
CA LEU A 61 16.67 8.29 -13.80
C LEU A 61 15.27 8.65 -14.26
N ALA A 62 15.18 9.56 -15.22
CA ALA A 62 13.95 9.82 -15.95
C ALA A 62 13.52 8.56 -16.73
N THR A 63 12.22 8.35 -16.90
CA THR A 63 11.69 7.15 -17.58
C THR A 63 12.26 6.97 -18.99
N ASN A 64 12.45 8.07 -19.74
CA ASN A 64 13.03 8.04 -21.08
C ASN A 64 14.56 7.94 -21.11
N HIS A 65 15.21 7.93 -19.95
CA HIS A 65 16.68 7.83 -19.89
C HIS A 65 17.14 6.48 -20.48
N PRO A 66 18.18 6.43 -21.33
CA PRO A 66 18.64 5.18 -21.97
C PRO A 66 19.06 4.07 -20.99
N LEU A 67 19.48 4.46 -19.78
CA LEU A 67 19.87 3.55 -18.70
C LEU A 67 18.71 3.21 -17.74
N PHE A 68 17.48 3.66 -18.01
CA PHE A 68 16.34 3.35 -17.15
C PHE A 68 16.17 1.82 -17.04
N PRO A 69 16.11 1.26 -15.82
CA PRO A 69 16.20 -0.18 -15.64
C PRO A 69 15.01 -0.93 -16.23
N LYS A 70 15.27 -1.99 -16.99
CA LYS A 70 14.23 -2.89 -17.54
C LYS A 70 13.46 -3.63 -16.45
N LYS A 71 14.15 -3.95 -15.34
CA LYS A 71 13.55 -4.51 -14.13
C LYS A 71 13.53 -3.41 -13.06
N HIS A 72 12.35 -2.86 -12.83
CA HIS A 72 12.09 -1.84 -11.83
C HIS A 72 10.81 -2.22 -11.10
N ARG A 73 10.84 -2.24 -9.76
CA ARG A 73 9.61 -2.38 -8.98
C ARG A 73 8.91 -1.03 -8.96
N SER A 74 8.07 -0.80 -9.98
CA SER A 74 7.23 0.38 -10.05
C SER A 74 6.22 0.37 -8.91
N ILE A 75 6.14 1.49 -8.22
CA ILE A 75 5.07 1.78 -7.26
C ILE A 75 4.06 2.78 -7.84
N ALA A 76 4.21 3.19 -9.10
CA ALA A 76 3.27 4.10 -9.76
C ALA A 76 2.14 3.31 -10.46
N ALA A 77 0.93 3.88 -10.48
CA ALA A 77 -0.20 3.31 -11.20
C ALA A 77 0.04 3.32 -12.73
N VAL A 78 -0.27 2.20 -13.40
CA VAL A 78 0.01 1.98 -14.84
C VAL A 78 -0.64 3.05 -15.73
N GLY A 79 -1.86 3.49 -15.42
CA GLY A 79 -2.60 4.50 -16.20
C GLY A 79 -1.96 5.89 -16.24
N ILE A 80 -1.03 6.20 -15.33
CA ILE A 80 -0.33 7.49 -15.26
C ILE A 80 0.78 7.59 -16.32
N GLN A 81 1.43 6.46 -16.66
CA GLN A 81 2.63 6.43 -17.50
C GLN A 81 2.34 6.90 -18.93
N ALA A 82 1.21 6.48 -19.51
CA ALA A 82 0.87 6.84 -20.89
C ALA A 82 0.68 8.36 -21.08
N ARG A 83 0.11 9.05 -20.07
CA ARG A 83 -0.09 10.51 -20.12
C ARG A 83 1.23 11.26 -19.96
N ARG A 84 2.08 10.82 -19.04
CA ARG A 84 3.37 11.46 -18.78
C ARG A 84 4.34 11.30 -19.94
N ALA A 85 4.24 10.22 -20.71
CA ALA A 85 5.00 10.02 -21.93
C ALA A 85 4.73 11.09 -23.02
N THR A 86 3.53 11.69 -23.01
CA THR A 86 3.08 12.63 -24.05
C THR A 86 2.83 14.06 -23.55
N MET A 87 2.79 14.28 -22.23
CA MET A 87 2.60 15.59 -21.63
C MET A 87 3.83 16.47 -21.85
N ALA A 88 3.72 17.45 -22.74
CA ALA A 88 4.80 18.40 -23.03
C ALA A 88 5.07 19.34 -21.85
N VAL A 89 6.35 19.55 -21.53
CA VAL A 89 6.80 20.57 -20.58
C VAL A 89 6.89 21.90 -21.32
N GLN A 90 6.09 22.88 -20.89
CA GLN A 90 5.88 24.15 -21.63
C GLN A 90 6.93 25.23 -21.34
N CYS A 91 7.95 24.91 -20.54
CA CYS A 91 9.09 25.78 -20.24
C CYS A 91 10.42 25.05 -20.53
N PRO A 92 11.54 25.78 -20.69
CA PRO A 92 12.85 25.16 -20.83
C PRO A 92 13.18 24.21 -19.65
N PRO A 93 13.89 23.08 -19.89
CA PRO A 93 14.49 22.67 -21.17
C PRO A 93 13.49 22.04 -22.18
N GLY A 94 12.21 21.91 -21.84
CA GLY A 94 11.17 21.36 -22.73
C GLY A 94 11.09 19.84 -22.68
N GLY A 95 10.76 19.18 -23.80
CA GLY A 95 10.53 17.73 -23.82
C GLY A 95 9.18 17.34 -23.23
N CYS A 96 9.05 16.11 -22.72
CA CYS A 96 7.87 15.62 -22.03
C CYS A 96 8.17 15.22 -20.58
N VAL A 97 7.14 15.02 -19.77
CA VAL A 97 7.30 14.71 -18.33
C VAL A 97 8.14 13.45 -18.09
N HIS A 98 8.17 12.48 -19.01
CA HIS A 98 9.03 11.29 -18.92
C HIS A 98 10.52 11.54 -19.16
N ASP A 99 10.90 12.74 -19.61
CA ASP A 99 12.30 13.17 -19.70
C ASP A 99 12.82 13.69 -18.34
N TYR A 100 11.99 13.68 -17.30
CA TYR A 100 12.31 14.19 -15.97
C TYR A 100 12.15 13.12 -14.89
N VAL A 101 13.03 13.18 -13.89
CA VAL A 101 12.88 12.48 -12.62
C VAL A 101 11.83 13.23 -11.78
N PRO A 102 10.76 12.55 -11.34
CA PRO A 102 9.71 13.21 -10.59
C PRO A 102 9.94 13.20 -9.09
N PHE A 103 9.57 14.29 -8.44
CA PHE A 103 9.59 14.46 -6.99
C PHE A 103 8.33 15.19 -6.55
N TYR A 104 7.92 15.00 -5.30
CA TYR A 104 6.78 15.71 -4.69
C TYR A 104 7.27 16.82 -3.77
N PHE A 105 6.57 17.95 -3.74
CA PHE A 105 6.80 18.95 -2.69
C PHE A 105 6.29 18.49 -1.31
N GLY A 106 5.25 17.66 -1.28
CA GLY A 106 4.66 17.14 -0.04
C GLY A 106 5.42 15.91 0.49
N SER A 107 5.78 15.92 1.78
CA SER A 107 6.50 14.82 2.42
C SER A 107 5.64 13.58 2.66
N CYS A 108 4.31 13.73 2.66
CA CYS A 108 3.34 12.66 2.84
C CYS A 108 2.37 12.67 1.64
N SER A 109 2.86 12.12 0.52
CA SER A 109 2.15 12.17 -0.76
C SER A 109 0.88 11.30 -0.77
N PRO A 110 -0.26 11.82 -1.27
CA PRO A 110 -1.45 11.01 -1.57
C PRO A 110 -1.16 9.82 -2.50
N MET A 111 -0.11 9.91 -3.33
CA MET A 111 0.30 8.80 -4.20
C MET A 111 0.74 7.58 -3.38
N LEU A 112 1.50 7.79 -2.28
CA LEU A 112 1.86 6.70 -1.38
C LEU A 112 0.63 6.08 -0.70
N LEU A 113 -0.38 6.90 -0.34
CA LEU A 113 -1.64 6.38 0.21
C LEU A 113 -2.36 5.44 -0.78
N SER A 114 -2.41 5.81 -2.06
CA SER A 114 -2.97 4.92 -3.11
C SER A 114 -2.18 3.61 -3.22
N VAL A 115 -0.85 3.67 -3.13
CA VAL A 115 0.03 2.50 -3.21
C VAL A 115 -0.19 1.52 -2.06
N ILE A 116 -0.24 2.01 -0.81
CA ILE A 116 -0.45 1.13 0.35
C ILE A 116 -1.90 0.60 0.40
N ASN A 117 -2.90 1.39 -0.03
CA ASN A 117 -4.29 0.95 -0.10
C ASN A 117 -4.51 -0.18 -1.12
N ALA A 118 -3.70 -0.26 -2.18
CA ALA A 118 -3.73 -1.36 -3.14
C ALA A 118 -3.14 -2.67 -2.59
N LYS A 119 -2.49 -2.64 -1.40
CA LYS A 119 -1.87 -3.81 -0.75
C LYS A 119 -0.84 -4.55 -1.62
N ASN A 120 -0.08 -3.83 -2.45
CA ASN A 120 0.97 -4.40 -3.32
C ASN A 120 2.38 -4.27 -2.74
N VAL A 121 2.54 -3.44 -1.71
CA VAL A 121 3.80 -3.20 -1.02
C VAL A 121 3.52 -3.05 0.46
N ASP A 122 4.43 -3.53 1.30
CA ASP A 122 4.44 -3.18 2.70
C ASP A 122 5.09 -1.80 2.87
N GLN A 123 4.48 -0.93 3.67
CA GLN A 123 4.94 0.45 3.79
C GLN A 123 6.37 0.54 4.34
N TYR A 124 6.80 -0.45 5.14
CA TYR A 124 8.17 -0.49 5.65
C TYR A 124 9.22 -0.80 4.57
N GLU A 125 8.83 -1.32 3.40
CA GLU A 125 9.72 -1.55 2.25
C GLU A 125 9.98 -0.30 1.41
N ILE A 126 9.34 0.83 1.74
CA ILE A 126 9.52 2.11 1.05
C ILE A 126 10.68 2.88 1.68
N LEU A 127 11.56 3.38 0.81
CA LEU A 127 12.62 4.34 1.13
C LEU A 127 12.17 5.74 0.71
N TYR A 128 12.21 6.70 1.63
CA TYR A 128 11.96 8.11 1.32
C TYR A 128 13.28 8.84 1.15
N PHE A 129 13.41 9.69 0.14
CA PHE A 129 14.60 10.50 -0.10
C PHE A 129 14.21 11.96 -0.06
N GLU A 130 14.95 12.73 0.71
CA GLU A 130 14.73 14.17 0.85
C GLU A 130 15.82 14.94 0.12
N PHE A 131 15.42 15.89 -0.70
CA PHE A 131 16.31 16.70 -1.49
C PHE A 131 16.13 18.17 -1.13
N PRO A 132 17.21 18.94 -0.99
CA PRO A 132 17.10 20.34 -0.64
C PRO A 132 16.46 21.12 -1.78
N ILE A 133 15.58 22.08 -1.46
CA ILE A 133 14.92 22.94 -2.45
C ILE A 133 15.91 23.65 -3.37
N GLY A 134 17.14 23.88 -2.91
CA GLY A 134 18.24 24.51 -3.66
C GLY A 134 18.58 23.83 -4.99
N LEU A 135 18.18 22.56 -5.20
CA LEU A 135 18.36 21.91 -6.51
C LEU A 135 17.48 22.52 -7.61
N LEU A 136 16.47 23.33 -7.27
CA LEU A 136 15.67 24.10 -8.23
C LEU A 136 16.43 25.25 -8.88
N ASP A 137 17.55 25.70 -8.29
CA ASP A 137 18.38 26.74 -8.90
C ASP A 137 19.12 26.23 -10.17
N GLY A 138 19.10 24.91 -10.42
CA GLY A 138 19.70 24.31 -11.60
C GLY A 138 18.90 24.57 -12.88
N ALA A 139 19.58 24.81 -14.00
CA ALA A 139 18.98 25.07 -15.31
C ALA A 139 18.13 23.91 -15.89
N ASN A 140 18.12 22.76 -15.21
CA ASN A 140 17.47 21.52 -15.64
C ASN A 140 16.26 21.16 -14.77
N ALA A 141 15.86 22.03 -13.85
CA ALA A 141 14.75 21.80 -12.94
C ALA A 141 13.53 22.64 -13.32
N VAL A 142 12.37 22.00 -13.33
CA VAL A 142 11.06 22.65 -13.46
C VAL A 142 10.16 22.17 -12.33
N PHE A 143 9.09 22.90 -12.05
CA PHE A 143 8.11 22.48 -11.06
C PHE A 143 6.68 22.81 -11.51
N THR A 144 5.70 22.18 -10.87
CA THR A 144 4.29 22.30 -11.24
C THR A 144 3.41 22.68 -10.07
N ASN A 145 2.29 23.37 -10.33
CA ASN A 145 1.29 23.70 -9.30
C ASN A 145 0.36 22.55 -8.91
N ALA A 146 0.40 21.44 -9.66
CA ALA A 146 -0.38 20.24 -9.43
C ALA A 146 0.34 19.04 -10.08
N SER A 147 -0.11 17.82 -9.79
CA SER A 147 0.53 16.63 -10.38
C SER A 147 0.45 16.62 -11.91
N ALA A 148 1.57 16.31 -12.56
CA ALA A 148 1.71 16.14 -13.99
C ALA A 148 1.23 14.74 -14.44
N ASN A 149 -0.05 14.43 -14.21
CA ASN A 149 -0.70 13.19 -14.66
C ASN A 149 -2.19 13.36 -15.01
N THR A 150 -2.68 14.61 -14.95
CA THR A 150 -4.03 15.03 -15.30
C THR A 150 -4.22 15.08 -16.81
N ALA A 151 -5.49 15.07 -17.26
CA ALA A 151 -5.80 15.21 -18.68
C ALA A 151 -5.48 16.62 -19.20
N VAL A 152 -5.75 17.64 -18.39
CA VAL A 152 -5.30 19.02 -18.62
C VAL A 152 -3.95 19.18 -17.90
N PRO A 153 -2.86 19.48 -18.62
CA PRO A 153 -1.55 19.66 -17.99
C PRO A 153 -1.57 20.76 -16.90
N PRO A 154 -0.83 20.57 -15.79
CA PRO A 154 -0.66 21.63 -14.81
C PRO A 154 0.17 22.78 -15.39
N GLN A 155 0.24 23.89 -14.66
CA GLN A 155 1.16 24.96 -15.03
C GLN A 155 2.59 24.54 -14.67
N PHE A 156 3.52 24.71 -15.61
CA PHE A 156 4.94 24.47 -15.41
C PHE A 156 5.68 25.78 -15.17
N TYR A 157 6.65 25.74 -14.26
CA TYR A 157 7.48 26.87 -13.87
C TYR A 157 8.95 26.49 -13.99
N SER A 158 9.77 27.42 -14.47
CA SER A 158 11.23 27.29 -14.54
C SER A 158 11.97 28.37 -13.73
N ASP A 159 11.23 29.36 -13.19
CA ASP A 159 11.76 30.40 -12.32
C ASP A 159 11.41 30.06 -10.85
N PRO A 160 12.40 29.76 -10.00
CA PRO A 160 12.19 29.49 -8.57
C PRO A 160 11.48 30.63 -7.81
N ALA A 161 11.52 31.88 -8.30
CA ALA A 161 10.76 32.97 -7.69
C ALA A 161 9.24 32.74 -7.74
N GLN A 162 8.76 31.83 -8.61
CA GLN A 162 7.34 31.48 -8.73
C GLN A 162 6.89 30.41 -7.74
N LEU A 163 7.74 29.97 -6.80
CA LEU A 163 7.34 29.03 -5.73
C LEU A 163 6.17 29.57 -4.87
N ASP A 164 5.99 30.88 -4.78
CA ASP A 164 4.86 31.52 -4.11
C ASP A 164 3.51 31.30 -4.80
N GLN A 165 3.51 30.80 -6.05
CA GLN A 165 2.28 30.47 -6.77
C GLN A 165 1.71 29.10 -6.39
N LEU A 166 2.47 28.29 -5.65
CA LEU A 166 2.03 26.98 -5.22
C LEU A 166 1.09 27.08 -4.01
N ASP A 167 0.12 26.18 -3.96
CA ASP A 167 -0.73 26.04 -2.78
C ASP A 167 -0.03 25.23 -1.69
N TRP A 168 0.84 25.91 -0.94
CA TRP A 168 1.56 25.31 0.18
C TRP A 168 0.64 24.79 1.29
N SER A 169 -0.57 25.34 1.44
CA SER A 169 -1.54 24.84 2.42
C SER A 169 -2.06 23.45 2.05
N ALA A 170 -2.31 23.22 0.76
CA ALA A 170 -2.66 21.90 0.24
C ALA A 170 -1.47 20.95 0.30
N ILE A 171 -0.29 21.37 -0.16
CA ILE A 171 0.96 20.58 -0.19
C ILE A 171 1.36 20.09 1.21
N ASP A 172 1.31 20.97 2.22
CA ASP A 172 1.73 20.66 3.59
C ASP A 172 0.63 19.94 4.40
N SER A 173 -0.57 19.74 3.83
CA SER A 173 -1.67 19.05 4.50
C SER A 173 -1.32 17.60 4.79
N LEU A 174 -1.62 17.15 6.01
CA LEU A 174 -1.51 15.75 6.44
C LEU A 174 -2.84 15.01 6.44
N LYS A 175 -3.94 15.65 6.03
CA LYS A 175 -5.26 15.02 5.98
C LYS A 175 -5.27 13.91 4.93
N TRP A 176 -5.82 12.74 5.25
CA TRP A 176 -5.86 11.63 4.28
C TRP A 176 -7.02 11.77 3.29
N GLY A 177 -8.07 12.48 3.67
CA GLY A 177 -9.28 12.66 2.87
C GLY A 177 -9.04 13.49 1.60
N LYS A 178 -9.85 13.19 0.59
CA LYS A 178 -9.97 13.97 -0.64
C LYS A 178 -11.08 15.01 -0.47
N GLU A 179 -10.71 16.28 -0.25
CA GLU A 179 -11.69 17.38 -0.19
C GLU A 179 -12.30 17.64 -1.58
N SER A 180 -11.48 17.66 -2.62
CA SER A 180 -11.88 17.67 -4.03
C SER A 180 -10.78 17.04 -4.90
N ASP A 181 -11.09 16.76 -6.17
CA ASP A 181 -10.09 16.27 -7.13
C ASP A 181 -8.98 17.28 -7.40
N ASP A 182 -9.35 18.54 -7.60
CA ASP A 182 -8.42 19.64 -7.79
C ASP A 182 -7.48 19.85 -6.57
N HIS A 183 -8.03 19.84 -5.35
CA HIS A 183 -7.22 19.93 -4.13
C HIS A 183 -6.25 18.75 -4.01
N HIS A 184 -6.69 17.53 -4.36
CA HIS A 184 -5.84 16.34 -4.37
C HIS A 184 -4.67 16.48 -5.34
N HIS A 185 -4.89 17.03 -6.53
CA HIS A 185 -3.86 17.28 -7.52
C HIS A 185 -2.88 18.40 -7.11
N ARG A 186 -3.35 19.51 -6.53
CA ARG A 186 -2.49 20.57 -5.97
C ARG A 186 -1.57 20.05 -4.86
N ARG A 187 -2.09 19.17 -3.99
CA ARG A 187 -1.29 18.52 -2.95
C ARG A 187 -0.18 17.61 -3.48
N MET A 188 -0.31 17.16 -4.73
CA MET A 188 0.69 16.38 -5.44
C MET A 188 1.49 17.23 -6.44
N ALA A 189 1.63 18.55 -6.20
CA ALA A 189 2.57 19.40 -6.93
C ALA A 189 3.98 18.77 -6.98
N GLU A 190 4.61 18.83 -8.15
CA GLU A 190 5.85 18.11 -8.43
C GLU A 190 7.04 19.05 -8.66
N VAL A 191 8.23 18.56 -8.33
CA VAL A 191 9.50 19.00 -8.90
C VAL A 191 9.91 17.96 -9.94
N LEU A 192 10.37 18.41 -11.09
CA LEU A 192 10.78 17.58 -12.22
C LEU A 192 12.21 17.98 -12.60
N ILE A 193 13.18 17.06 -12.45
CA ILE A 193 14.59 17.32 -12.81
C ILE A 193 14.95 16.51 -14.04
N HIS A 194 15.44 17.18 -15.08
CA HIS A 194 15.68 16.57 -16.38
C HIS A 194 16.80 15.51 -16.33
N GLY A 195 16.54 14.35 -16.93
CA GLY A 195 17.50 13.26 -17.16
C GLY A 195 17.81 12.40 -15.92
N GLN A 196 18.58 12.92 -14.97
CA GLN A 196 19.16 12.13 -13.88
C GLN A 196 19.44 12.97 -12.63
N VAL A 197 19.28 12.35 -11.45
CA VAL A 197 19.67 12.92 -10.16
C VAL A 197 20.49 11.89 -9.38
N PRO A 198 21.74 12.18 -8.96
CA PRO A 198 22.53 11.23 -8.18
C PRO A 198 21.92 11.02 -6.80
N VAL A 199 22.03 9.80 -6.27
CA VAL A 199 21.46 9.47 -4.94
C VAL A 199 22.08 10.30 -3.82
N THR A 200 23.33 10.72 -3.99
CA THR A 200 24.08 11.58 -3.06
C THR A 200 23.61 13.04 -3.05
N ALA A 201 22.73 13.45 -3.98
CA ALA A 201 22.08 14.76 -3.91
C ALA A 201 20.99 14.82 -2.84
N ALA A 202 20.52 13.66 -2.35
CA ALA A 202 19.61 13.61 -1.21
C ALA A 202 20.35 14.02 0.06
N THR A 203 19.68 14.77 0.93
CA THR A 203 20.19 15.11 2.26
C THR A 203 20.10 13.93 3.22
N ARG A 204 19.10 13.05 3.04
CA ARG A 204 18.93 11.82 3.82
C ARG A 204 18.02 10.82 3.12
N CYS A 205 18.19 9.55 3.46
CA CYS A 205 17.27 8.45 3.17
C CYS A 205 16.50 8.10 4.45
N VAL A 206 15.19 8.27 4.44
CA VAL A 206 14.30 8.01 5.57
C VAL A 206 13.74 6.59 5.44
N VAL A 207 13.94 5.79 6.49
CA VAL A 207 13.48 4.40 6.57
C VAL A 207 12.47 4.22 7.71
N TRP A 208 11.68 3.15 7.62
CA TRP A 208 10.57 2.89 8.55
C TRP A 208 11.02 2.41 9.93
N ASN A 209 11.93 1.42 9.98
CA ASN A 209 12.39 0.77 11.21
C ASN A 209 13.85 0.30 11.11
N GLU A 210 14.41 -0.19 12.22
CA GLU A 210 15.81 -0.64 12.28
C GLU A 210 16.10 -1.79 11.31
N GLY A 211 15.17 -2.76 11.16
CA GLY A 211 15.38 -3.86 10.21
C GLY A 211 15.52 -3.38 8.76
N MET A 212 14.77 -2.36 8.35
CA MET A 212 14.94 -1.75 7.02
C MET A 212 16.24 -0.94 6.94
N LYS A 213 16.63 -0.24 8.01
CA LYS A 213 17.92 0.46 8.08
C LYS A 213 19.09 -0.50 7.85
N GLU A 214 19.12 -1.61 8.57
CA GLU A 214 20.14 -2.66 8.42
C GLU A 214 20.17 -3.21 6.99
N ARG A 215 18.99 -3.48 6.39
CA ARG A 215 18.88 -3.93 4.99
C ARG A 215 19.44 -2.92 3.99
N VAL A 216 19.19 -1.62 4.21
CA VAL A 216 19.73 -0.54 3.38
C VAL A 216 21.24 -0.46 3.54
N GLU A 217 21.76 -0.43 4.77
CA GLU A 217 23.19 -0.36 5.08
C GLU A 217 23.96 -1.53 4.43
N GLN A 218 23.43 -2.75 4.54
CA GLN A 218 23.99 -3.94 3.88
C GLN A 218 24.02 -3.79 2.35
N THR A 219 22.97 -3.23 1.75
CA THR A 219 22.89 -3.06 0.29
C THR A 219 23.84 -1.95 -0.20
N VAL A 220 23.91 -0.85 0.55
CA VAL A 220 24.82 0.28 0.28
C VAL A 220 26.28 -0.19 0.34
N ASN A 221 26.64 -0.99 1.34
CA ASN A 221 27.94 -1.62 1.48
C ASN A 221 29.12 -0.62 1.34
N GLY A 222 29.04 0.50 2.07
CA GLY A 222 30.07 1.55 2.08
C GLY A 222 30.14 2.45 0.83
N ARG A 223 29.25 2.27 -0.15
CA ARG A 223 29.13 3.18 -1.31
C ARG A 223 28.62 4.56 -0.87
N PRO A 224 28.96 5.65 -1.59
CA PRO A 224 28.41 6.98 -1.32
C PRO A 224 26.88 6.96 -1.30
N PHE A 225 26.30 7.32 -0.17
CA PHE A 225 24.86 7.30 0.05
C PHE A 225 24.50 8.36 1.10
N PRO A 226 23.32 9.00 0.99
CA PRO A 226 22.86 9.92 2.02
C PRO A 226 22.74 9.24 3.39
N PRO A 227 22.86 9.98 4.51
CA PRO A 227 22.59 9.47 5.85
C PRO A 227 21.25 8.74 5.92
N ILE A 228 21.24 7.57 6.57
CA ILE A 228 20.04 6.76 6.76
C ILE A 228 19.44 7.11 8.12
N GLU A 229 18.23 7.66 8.11
CA GLU A 229 17.58 8.20 9.30
C GLU A 229 16.13 7.71 9.44
N PHE A 230 15.55 7.90 10.62
CA PHE A 230 14.12 7.70 10.86
C PHE A 230 13.32 8.99 10.66
N GLU A 231 12.01 8.83 10.49
CA GLU A 231 11.06 9.95 10.42
C GLU A 231 11.17 10.85 11.66
N ARG A 232 11.18 12.17 11.45
CA ARG A 232 11.16 13.17 12.54
C ARG A 232 9.74 13.72 12.74
N PRO A 233 9.32 14.09 13.96
CA PRO A 233 7.97 14.58 14.23
C PRO A 233 7.56 15.80 13.38
N GLU A 234 8.52 16.66 13.04
CA GLU A 234 8.31 17.89 12.26
C GLU A 234 8.06 17.61 10.78
N ARG A 235 8.31 16.38 10.31
CA ARG A 235 8.18 16.00 8.90
C ARG A 235 7.76 14.55 8.76
N ARG A 236 6.46 14.37 8.52
CA ARG A 236 5.82 13.06 8.37
C ARG A 236 5.98 12.52 6.95
N HIS A 237 6.28 11.24 6.83
CA HIS A 237 6.43 10.48 5.58
C HIS A 237 5.43 9.34 5.48
N TRP A 238 4.91 8.90 6.63
CA TRP A 238 4.23 7.63 6.77
C TRP A 238 2.76 7.78 7.12
N PHE A 239 1.93 6.90 6.57
CA PHE A 239 0.54 6.68 6.95
C PHE A 239 0.50 5.63 8.07
N LYS A 240 0.41 6.09 9.32
CA LYS A 240 0.35 5.21 10.51
C LYS A 240 -1.09 5.00 10.96
N ASP A 241 -1.35 3.90 11.65
CA ASP A 241 -2.66 3.62 12.26
C ASP A 241 -2.96 4.57 13.43
N PHE A 242 -3.46 5.75 13.09
CA PHE A 242 -3.88 6.78 14.04
C PHE A 242 -5.13 6.38 14.84
N ALA A 243 -6.01 5.55 14.27
CA ALA A 243 -7.25 5.14 14.90
C ALA A 243 -6.97 4.36 16.20
N ASN A 244 -5.94 3.51 16.18
CA ASN A 244 -5.52 2.74 17.35
C ASN A 244 -4.30 3.34 18.08
N LYS A 245 -3.91 4.58 17.75
CA LYS A 245 -2.69 5.24 18.27
C LYS A 245 -1.42 4.39 18.11
N SER A 246 -1.39 3.57 17.06
CA SER A 246 -0.31 2.66 16.77
C SER A 246 0.76 3.32 15.89
N ARG A 247 1.99 2.82 16.00
CA ARG A 247 3.09 3.20 15.09
C ARG A 247 3.17 2.27 13.87
N SER A 248 2.29 1.27 13.76
CA SER A 248 2.18 0.37 12.61
C SER A 248 1.67 1.08 11.36
N SER A 249 1.86 0.43 10.21
CA SER A 249 1.26 0.86 8.95
C SER A 249 -0.25 0.98 9.08
N ALA A 250 -0.83 2.00 8.44
CA ALA A 250 -2.28 2.17 8.33
C ALA A 250 -2.94 1.04 7.55
N VAL A 251 -2.22 0.48 6.58
CA VAL A 251 -2.65 -0.65 5.76
C VAL A 251 -1.60 -1.72 5.83
N THR A 252 -2.02 -2.94 6.12
CA THR A 252 -1.17 -4.11 6.20
C THR A 252 -0.81 -4.56 4.78
N GLY A 253 0.49 -4.62 4.47
CA GLY A 253 0.96 -5.05 3.16
C GLY A 253 0.99 -6.57 2.99
N PRO A 254 1.35 -7.07 1.79
CA PRO A 254 1.27 -8.49 1.48
C PRO A 254 2.18 -9.36 2.36
N ARG A 255 3.41 -8.90 2.69
CA ARG A 255 4.30 -9.67 3.58
C ARG A 255 3.80 -9.70 5.02
N GLU A 256 3.26 -8.58 5.51
CA GLU A 256 2.64 -8.54 6.84
C GLU A 256 1.41 -9.46 6.92
N ILE A 257 0.53 -9.42 5.91
CA ILE A 257 -0.65 -10.31 5.84
C ILE A 257 -0.18 -11.78 5.87
N ALA A 258 0.79 -12.15 5.03
CA ALA A 258 1.32 -13.51 4.98
C ALA A 258 1.94 -13.95 6.33
N SER A 259 2.68 -13.05 7.00
CA SER A 259 3.28 -13.32 8.31
C SER A 259 2.22 -13.51 9.40
N ILE A 260 1.16 -12.69 9.41
CA ILE A 260 0.07 -12.79 10.39
C ILE A 260 -0.71 -14.08 10.16
N TYR A 261 -1.01 -14.42 8.90
CA TYR A 261 -1.64 -15.67 8.52
C TYR A 261 -0.81 -16.89 8.96
N ALA A 262 0.49 -16.89 8.69
CA ALA A 262 1.40 -17.97 9.08
C ALA A 262 1.45 -18.14 10.61
N ALA A 263 1.56 -17.04 11.35
CA ALA A 263 1.55 -17.07 12.81
C ALA A 263 0.24 -17.63 13.37
N ALA A 264 -0.91 -17.30 12.77
CA ALA A 264 -2.21 -17.86 13.15
C ALA A 264 -2.28 -19.37 12.85
N CYS A 265 -1.74 -19.81 11.70
CA CYS A 265 -1.64 -21.23 11.37
C CYS A 265 -0.79 -21.98 12.40
N ASP A 266 0.40 -21.47 12.73
CA ASP A 266 1.30 -22.07 13.70
C ASP A 266 0.66 -22.16 15.09
N TYR A 267 -0.05 -21.10 15.50
CA TYR A 267 -0.78 -21.09 16.76
C TYR A 267 -1.87 -22.17 16.77
N VAL A 268 -2.68 -22.30 15.71
CA VAL A 268 -3.75 -23.30 15.66
C VAL A 268 -3.17 -24.71 15.61
N VAL A 269 -2.11 -24.96 14.83
CA VAL A 269 -1.44 -26.27 14.79
C VAL A 269 -0.94 -26.69 16.16
N LYS A 270 -0.40 -25.75 16.94
CA LYS A 270 0.12 -26.02 18.29
C LYS A 270 -0.97 -26.27 19.34
N ASN A 271 -2.15 -25.66 19.19
CA ASN A 271 -3.14 -25.60 20.26
C ASN A 271 -4.48 -26.29 19.95
N ALA A 272 -4.76 -26.65 18.70
CA ALA A 272 -6.01 -27.33 18.33
C ALA A 272 -6.15 -28.67 19.04
N GLY A 273 -7.36 -28.97 19.53
CA GLY A 273 -7.68 -30.21 20.23
C GLY A 273 -7.37 -30.20 21.74
N ASN A 274 -6.69 -29.18 22.26
CA ASN A 274 -6.44 -29.06 23.71
C ASN A 274 -7.74 -28.93 24.52
N HIS A 275 -8.80 -28.41 23.90
CA HIS A 275 -10.11 -28.19 24.51
C HIS A 275 -11.20 -29.13 23.98
N SER A 276 -10.83 -30.29 23.39
CA SER A 276 -11.82 -31.20 22.77
C SER A 276 -12.96 -31.62 23.70
N ALA A 277 -12.71 -31.71 25.01
CA ALA A 277 -13.71 -32.12 26.00
C ALA A 277 -14.68 -31.00 26.40
N THR A 278 -14.28 -29.74 26.27
CA THR A 278 -15.04 -28.56 26.72
C THR A 278 -15.54 -27.70 25.58
N ALA A 279 -15.09 -27.96 24.35
CA ALA A 279 -15.46 -27.20 23.18
C ALA A 279 -16.98 -27.28 22.91
N PRO A 280 -17.68 -26.15 22.68
CA PRO A 280 -19.11 -26.11 22.41
C PRO A 280 -19.50 -26.81 21.09
N PHE A 281 -18.58 -26.88 20.12
CA PHE A 281 -18.83 -27.52 18.83
C PHE A 281 -17.91 -28.71 18.63
N LYS A 282 -18.47 -29.89 18.35
CA LYS A 282 -17.68 -31.12 18.13
C LYS A 282 -16.70 -31.00 16.97
N ASN A 283 -17.10 -30.32 15.89
CA ASN A 283 -16.34 -30.14 14.65
C ASN A 283 -16.87 -28.95 13.86
N ILE A 284 -16.24 -28.64 12.72
CA ILE A 284 -16.63 -27.52 11.84
C ILE A 284 -18.08 -27.61 11.32
N THR A 285 -18.60 -28.83 11.12
CA THR A 285 -19.97 -29.04 10.62
C THR A 285 -20.98 -28.59 11.68
N ALA A 286 -20.74 -28.96 12.95
CA ALA A 286 -21.60 -28.54 14.06
C ALA A 286 -21.61 -27.02 14.23
N LEU A 287 -20.46 -26.35 14.09
CA LEU A 287 -20.39 -24.89 14.15
C LEU A 287 -21.16 -24.24 12.98
N ARG A 288 -20.94 -24.70 11.74
CA ARG A 288 -21.67 -24.21 10.56
C ARG A 288 -23.19 -24.40 10.72
N ASP A 289 -23.63 -25.56 11.17
CA ASP A 289 -25.05 -25.84 11.36
C ASP A 289 -25.67 -24.98 12.45
N MET A 290 -24.89 -24.60 13.47
CA MET A 290 -25.32 -23.63 14.46
C MET A 290 -25.38 -22.22 13.89
N LEU A 291 -24.37 -21.77 13.13
CA LEU A 291 -24.38 -20.44 12.48
C LEU A 291 -25.55 -20.26 11.51
N ARG A 292 -26.03 -21.34 10.88
CA ARG A 292 -27.27 -21.34 10.09
C ARG A 292 -28.53 -21.06 10.91
N GLN A 293 -28.55 -21.52 12.17
CA GLN A 293 -29.70 -21.39 13.06
C GLN A 293 -29.65 -20.08 13.86
N ASP A 294 -28.46 -19.74 14.35
CA ASP A 294 -28.18 -18.56 15.16
C ASP A 294 -26.82 -17.99 14.78
N PHE A 295 -26.84 -16.88 14.04
CA PHE A 295 -25.62 -16.16 13.67
C PHE A 295 -24.83 -15.72 14.92
N ALA A 296 -25.50 -15.42 16.04
CA ALA A 296 -24.86 -14.93 17.27
C ALA A 296 -24.30 -16.04 18.17
N CYS A 297 -24.22 -17.29 17.69
CA CYS A 297 -23.78 -18.43 18.49
C CYS A 297 -22.30 -18.38 18.94
N LEU A 298 -21.49 -17.49 18.36
CA LEU A 298 -20.12 -17.19 18.81
C LEU A 298 -20.05 -15.78 19.39
N PRO A 299 -19.21 -15.54 20.42
CA PRO A 299 -18.96 -14.19 20.92
C PRO A 299 -18.54 -13.22 19.81
N GLN A 300 -17.72 -13.68 18.86
CA GLN A 300 -17.21 -12.89 17.75
C GLN A 300 -18.31 -12.45 16.78
N THR A 301 -19.25 -13.33 16.44
CA THR A 301 -20.36 -13.02 15.52
C THR A 301 -21.48 -12.26 16.23
N ALA A 302 -21.71 -12.52 17.52
CA ALA A 302 -22.65 -11.76 18.36
C ALA A 302 -22.30 -10.26 18.41
N GLU A 303 -21.01 -9.91 18.44
CA GLU A 303 -20.54 -8.53 18.40
C GLU A 303 -20.87 -7.78 17.09
N LEU A 304 -21.08 -8.53 16.00
CA LEU A 304 -21.46 -7.97 14.69
C LEU A 304 -22.96 -7.68 14.57
N VAL A 305 -23.80 -8.33 15.39
CA VAL A 305 -25.26 -8.18 15.34
C VAL A 305 -25.64 -6.72 15.59
N GLY A 306 -26.24 -6.06 14.61
CA GLY A 306 -26.61 -4.64 14.73
C GLY A 306 -25.44 -3.65 14.69
N LEU A 307 -24.22 -4.10 14.38
CA LEU A 307 -23.07 -3.20 14.21
C LEU A 307 -23.24 -2.37 12.94
N GLN A 308 -23.54 -1.08 13.09
CA GLN A 308 -23.72 -0.17 11.96
C GLN A 308 -22.39 0.12 11.28
N SER A 309 -22.37 0.15 9.95
CA SER A 309 -21.20 0.54 9.15
C SER A 309 -21.38 1.94 8.57
N ALA A 310 -20.31 2.74 8.60
CA ALA A 310 -20.23 4.07 7.98
C ALA A 310 -20.13 4.02 6.46
N ASN A 311 -20.15 2.82 5.85
CA ASN A 311 -19.99 2.67 4.42
C ASN A 311 -21.17 3.32 3.69
N GLY A 312 -20.92 4.43 2.98
CA GLY A 312 -21.97 5.21 2.31
C GLY A 312 -22.75 4.42 1.23
N MET A 313 -22.25 3.25 0.84
CA MET A 313 -22.83 2.33 -0.15
C MET A 313 -23.77 1.29 0.48
N HIS A 314 -23.60 0.99 1.77
CA HIS A 314 -24.31 -0.07 2.48
C HIS A 314 -24.94 0.45 3.76
N LYS A 315 -26.27 0.54 3.78
CA LYS A 315 -27.02 0.97 4.97
C LYS A 315 -27.29 -0.18 5.96
N HIS A 316 -26.80 -1.37 5.65
CA HIS A 316 -26.98 -2.57 6.46
C HIS A 316 -25.91 -2.67 7.55
N THR A 317 -26.27 -3.35 8.63
CA THR A 317 -25.34 -3.71 9.70
C THR A 317 -24.46 -4.87 9.24
N VAL A 318 -23.30 -5.07 9.89
CA VAL A 318 -22.30 -6.06 9.44
C VAL A 318 -22.85 -7.48 9.42
N ASP A 319 -23.70 -7.85 10.37
CA ASP A 319 -24.43 -9.12 10.39
C ASP A 319 -25.37 -9.31 9.19
N VAL A 320 -26.14 -8.27 8.83
CA VAL A 320 -27.05 -8.32 7.68
C VAL A 320 -26.29 -8.48 6.37
N HIS A 321 -25.17 -7.76 6.22
CA HIS A 321 -24.23 -7.97 5.10
C HIS A 321 -23.74 -9.41 5.06
N THR A 322 -23.22 -9.91 6.18
CA THR A 322 -22.67 -11.27 6.28
C THR A 322 -23.69 -12.34 5.87
N LEU A 323 -24.94 -12.21 6.33
CA LEU A 323 -26.00 -13.14 5.97
C LEU A 323 -26.41 -13.07 4.49
N ASP A 324 -26.38 -11.89 3.86
CA ASP A 324 -26.63 -11.74 2.42
C ASP A 324 -25.49 -12.38 1.60
N VAL A 325 -24.23 -12.22 2.01
CA VAL A 325 -23.08 -12.91 1.40
C VAL A 325 -23.26 -14.42 1.46
N VAL A 326 -23.63 -14.96 2.63
CA VAL A 326 -23.90 -16.41 2.77
C VAL A 326 -25.04 -16.83 1.86
N GLN A 327 -26.16 -16.09 1.84
CA GLN A 327 -27.31 -16.41 0.99
C GLN A 327 -26.94 -16.43 -0.50
N ARG A 328 -26.18 -15.44 -0.97
CA ARG A 328 -25.69 -15.36 -2.36
C ARG A 328 -24.73 -16.50 -2.68
N LEU A 329 -23.81 -16.80 -1.77
CA LEU A 329 -22.86 -17.90 -1.92
C LEU A 329 -23.58 -19.24 -2.05
N VAL A 330 -24.48 -19.59 -1.12
CA VAL A 330 -25.13 -20.91 -1.14
C VAL A 330 -26.06 -21.12 -2.34
N ALA A 331 -26.52 -20.03 -2.95
CA ALA A 331 -27.33 -20.04 -4.17
C ALA A 331 -26.50 -20.01 -5.46
N SER A 332 -25.17 -19.85 -5.38
CA SER A 332 -24.32 -19.65 -6.56
C SER A 332 -24.01 -20.96 -7.28
N PRO A 333 -23.89 -20.94 -8.63
CA PRO A 333 -23.42 -22.10 -9.40
C PRO A 333 -22.05 -22.60 -8.94
N GLU A 334 -21.16 -21.67 -8.57
CA GLU A 334 -19.81 -21.97 -8.10
C GLU A 334 -19.85 -22.82 -6.83
N TYR A 335 -20.70 -22.45 -5.86
CA TYR A 335 -20.87 -23.22 -4.61
C TYR A 335 -21.52 -24.59 -4.84
N LEU A 336 -22.51 -24.66 -5.71
CA LEU A 336 -23.21 -25.91 -6.04
C LEU A 336 -22.30 -26.91 -6.77
N ALA A 337 -21.28 -26.42 -7.48
CA ALA A 337 -20.28 -27.24 -8.16
C ALA A 337 -19.19 -27.78 -7.22
N LEU A 338 -18.99 -27.20 -6.03
CA LEU A 338 -17.99 -27.65 -5.06
C LEU A 338 -18.35 -29.00 -4.44
N ASP A 339 -17.34 -29.83 -4.17
CA ASP A 339 -17.47 -31.04 -3.37
C ASP A 339 -17.89 -30.74 -1.92
N ASP A 340 -18.40 -31.76 -1.22
CA ASP A 340 -18.96 -31.63 0.14
C ASP A 340 -18.00 -30.96 1.14
N ARG A 341 -16.69 -31.25 1.04
CA ARG A 341 -15.68 -30.64 1.92
C ARG A 341 -15.46 -29.15 1.60
N PRO A 342 -15.00 -28.73 0.40
CA PRO A 342 -14.85 -27.31 0.06
C PRO A 342 -16.12 -26.49 0.32
N ARG A 343 -17.29 -27.06 -0.01
CA ARG A 343 -18.60 -26.46 0.25
C ARG A 343 -18.81 -26.10 1.72
N LYS A 344 -18.49 -27.03 2.64
CA LYS A 344 -18.54 -26.76 4.11
C LYS A 344 -17.57 -25.66 4.54
N LEU A 345 -16.38 -25.61 3.94
CA LEU A 345 -15.34 -24.66 4.33
C LEU A 345 -15.67 -23.24 3.89
N VAL A 346 -16.08 -23.07 2.63
CA VAL A 346 -16.39 -21.74 2.09
C VAL A 346 -17.65 -21.15 2.72
N GLU A 347 -18.65 -21.97 3.04
CA GLU A 347 -19.84 -21.50 3.76
C GLU A 347 -19.49 -21.05 5.19
N LEU A 348 -18.68 -21.84 5.91
CA LEU A 348 -18.23 -21.45 7.25
C LEU A 348 -17.35 -20.19 7.19
N ALA A 349 -16.49 -20.07 6.19
CA ALA A 349 -15.69 -18.87 5.97
C ALA A 349 -16.56 -17.65 5.65
N ALA A 350 -17.65 -17.80 4.88
CA ALA A 350 -18.57 -16.72 4.59
C ALA A 350 -19.25 -16.16 5.86
N TYR A 351 -19.64 -17.01 6.81
CA TYR A 351 -20.14 -16.53 8.11
C TYR A 351 -19.10 -15.77 8.93
N LEU A 352 -17.82 -16.04 8.70
CA LEU A 352 -16.71 -15.55 9.52
C LEU A 352 -15.85 -14.47 8.85
N HIS A 353 -16.05 -14.19 7.55
CA HIS A 353 -15.13 -13.35 6.77
C HIS A 353 -14.94 -11.95 7.38
N ASP A 354 -16.00 -11.43 7.99
CA ASP A 354 -16.09 -10.06 8.50
C ASP A 354 -15.95 -9.94 10.02
N ILE A 355 -15.64 -11.02 10.76
CA ILE A 355 -15.51 -10.96 12.23
C ILE A 355 -14.43 -9.97 12.69
N GLY A 356 -13.42 -9.75 11.86
CA GLY A 356 -12.39 -8.75 12.10
C GLY A 356 -12.87 -7.30 11.99
N LYS A 357 -14.13 -7.03 11.64
CA LYS A 357 -14.76 -5.71 11.81
C LYS A 357 -15.23 -5.49 13.25
N GLY A 358 -15.41 -6.54 14.05
CA GLY A 358 -15.68 -6.47 15.49
C GLY A 358 -14.40 -6.38 16.33
N PRO A 359 -14.50 -6.41 17.67
CA PRO A 359 -15.73 -6.24 18.46
C PRO A 359 -16.29 -4.82 18.34
N ARG A 360 -17.55 -4.61 18.74
CA ARG A 360 -18.23 -3.30 18.70
C ARG A 360 -17.49 -2.25 19.52
N SER A 361 -16.84 -2.67 20.60
CA SER A 361 -16.07 -1.80 21.50
C SER A 361 -14.94 -1.03 20.80
N ARG A 362 -14.39 -1.55 19.69
CA ARG A 362 -13.40 -0.82 18.86
C ARG A 362 -13.95 0.48 18.28
N TRP A 363 -15.26 0.57 18.10
CA TRP A 363 -15.93 1.70 17.46
C TRP A 363 -16.55 2.67 18.45
N ALA A 364 -16.33 2.48 19.76
CA ALA A 364 -16.92 3.33 20.80
C ALA A 364 -16.58 4.83 20.61
N ALA A 365 -15.33 5.14 20.24
CA ALA A 365 -14.90 6.51 19.95
C ALA A 365 -15.60 7.14 18.73
N ASN A 366 -16.18 6.32 17.85
CA ASN A 366 -16.95 6.72 16.67
C ASN A 366 -18.47 6.60 16.89
N GLY A 367 -18.93 6.63 18.14
CA GLY A 367 -20.35 6.50 18.47
C GLY A 367 -20.92 5.09 18.20
N GLY A 368 -20.06 4.07 18.17
CA GLY A 368 -20.43 2.69 17.82
C GLY A 368 -20.51 2.42 16.31
N LEU A 369 -20.15 3.40 15.47
CA LEU A 369 -20.18 3.28 14.01
C LEU A 369 -18.87 2.69 13.48
N GLN A 370 -18.96 1.52 12.84
CA GLN A 370 -17.84 0.83 12.20
C GLN A 370 -17.34 1.65 11.00
N ARG A 371 -16.06 2.02 10.98
CA ARG A 371 -15.43 2.74 9.86
C ARG A 371 -14.79 1.76 8.90
N VAL A 372 -14.62 2.16 7.63
CA VAL A 372 -13.86 1.37 6.65
C VAL A 372 -12.50 0.99 7.25
N ASP A 373 -12.23 -0.30 7.31
CA ASP A 373 -11.02 -0.88 7.91
C ASP A 373 -10.37 -1.81 6.90
N PRO A 374 -9.28 -1.39 6.22
CA PRO A 374 -8.60 -2.25 5.25
C PRO A 374 -7.89 -3.45 5.90
N ASN A 375 -7.73 -3.44 7.24
CA ASN A 375 -7.02 -4.47 8.00
C ASN A 375 -7.97 -5.46 8.69
N HIS A 376 -9.29 -5.37 8.50
CA HIS A 376 -10.22 -6.31 9.10
C HIS A 376 -9.91 -7.80 8.78
N PRO A 377 -9.38 -8.21 7.61
CA PRO A 377 -9.06 -9.62 7.38
C PRO A 377 -7.95 -10.12 8.31
N VAL A 378 -6.89 -9.33 8.52
CA VAL A 378 -5.82 -9.68 9.48
C VAL A 378 -6.26 -9.49 10.94
N GLY A 379 -7.15 -8.53 11.20
CA GLY A 379 -7.81 -8.35 12.49
C GLY A 379 -8.67 -9.55 12.90
N ALA A 380 -9.16 -10.34 11.94
CA ALA A 380 -9.87 -11.58 12.19
C ALA A 380 -8.95 -12.73 12.61
N MET A 381 -7.63 -12.67 12.37
CA MET A 381 -6.75 -13.83 12.59
C MET A 381 -6.64 -14.29 14.05
N PRO A 382 -6.51 -13.39 15.05
CA PRO A 382 -6.58 -13.80 16.46
C PRO A 382 -7.95 -14.40 16.83
N MET A 383 -9.03 -13.91 16.22
CA MET A 383 -10.39 -14.40 16.46
C MET A 383 -10.59 -15.79 15.86
N MET A 384 -10.11 -16.01 14.64
CA MET A 384 -10.10 -17.31 13.99
C MET A 384 -9.25 -18.31 14.78
N ALA A 385 -8.08 -17.89 15.27
CA ALA A 385 -7.27 -18.73 16.14
C ALA A 385 -8.05 -19.18 17.39
N ASP A 386 -8.71 -18.26 18.10
CA ASP A 386 -9.60 -18.59 19.25
C ASP A 386 -10.72 -19.56 18.84
N ILE A 387 -11.43 -19.30 17.74
CA ILE A 387 -12.52 -20.17 17.27
C ILE A 387 -12.01 -21.59 17.03
N LEU A 388 -10.89 -21.73 16.32
CA LEU A 388 -10.35 -23.03 15.89
C LEU A 388 -9.67 -23.81 17.01
N THR A 389 -9.24 -23.17 18.11
CA THR A 389 -8.59 -23.85 19.25
C THR A 389 -9.50 -24.02 20.47
N GLU A 390 -10.44 -23.09 20.69
CA GLU A 390 -11.29 -23.04 21.89
C GLU A 390 -12.74 -23.46 21.63
N LYS A 391 -13.26 -23.20 20.42
CA LYS A 391 -14.69 -23.40 20.13
C LYS A 391 -14.96 -24.72 19.41
N ILE A 392 -13.96 -25.27 18.72
CA ILE A 392 -14.09 -26.50 17.94
C ILE A 392 -13.27 -27.62 18.56
N GLY A 393 -13.92 -28.73 18.88
CA GLY A 393 -13.28 -29.84 19.59
C GLY A 393 -12.28 -30.62 18.74
N VAL A 394 -12.64 -30.96 17.49
CA VAL A 394 -11.73 -31.67 16.57
C VAL A 394 -11.69 -30.95 15.22
N ILE A 395 -10.49 -30.60 14.79
CA ILE A 395 -10.22 -30.02 13.48
C ILE A 395 -8.88 -30.53 12.94
N LYS A 396 -8.84 -30.84 11.63
CA LYS A 396 -7.59 -31.24 10.97
C LYS A 396 -6.75 -30.00 10.65
N PRO A 397 -5.41 -30.05 10.76
CA PRO A 397 -4.54 -28.91 10.42
C PRO A 397 -4.81 -28.32 9.03
N ALA A 398 -4.97 -29.16 8.00
CA ALA A 398 -5.29 -28.70 6.65
C ALA A 398 -6.65 -27.95 6.58
N THR A 399 -7.65 -28.42 7.32
CA THR A 399 -8.95 -27.75 7.43
C THR A 399 -8.86 -26.39 8.10
N ALA A 400 -8.09 -26.30 9.20
CA ALA A 400 -7.84 -25.03 9.88
C ALA A 400 -7.09 -24.04 8.99
N LYS A 401 -6.04 -24.50 8.29
CA LYS A 401 -5.24 -23.70 7.36
C LYS A 401 -6.10 -23.07 6.26
N THR A 402 -6.98 -23.86 5.64
CA THR A 402 -7.89 -23.37 4.59
C THR A 402 -8.91 -22.38 5.15
N LEU A 403 -9.52 -22.62 6.32
CA LEU A 403 -10.46 -21.65 6.93
C LEU A 403 -9.78 -20.32 7.27
N LEU A 404 -8.58 -20.36 7.87
CA LEU A 404 -7.78 -19.16 8.12
C LEU A 404 -7.49 -18.42 6.81
N LYS A 405 -7.16 -19.15 5.74
CA LYS A 405 -6.82 -18.58 4.43
C LYS A 405 -8.02 -17.86 3.82
N LEU A 406 -9.17 -18.55 3.75
CA LEU A 406 -10.39 -17.99 3.19
C LEU A 406 -10.82 -16.71 3.92
N VAL A 407 -10.72 -16.67 5.25
CA VAL A 407 -11.07 -15.46 6.02
C VAL A 407 -10.02 -14.36 5.87
N CYS A 408 -8.72 -14.70 5.90
CA CYS A 408 -7.63 -13.72 5.79
C CYS A 408 -7.54 -13.04 4.41
N TYR A 409 -7.99 -13.73 3.37
CA TYR A 409 -7.87 -13.30 1.98
C TYR A 409 -9.22 -13.19 1.27
N HIS A 410 -10.35 -13.12 1.99
CA HIS A 410 -11.67 -13.04 1.36
C HIS A 410 -11.83 -11.82 0.44
N ASP A 411 -11.16 -10.71 0.75
CA ASP A 411 -11.19 -9.47 -0.02
C ASP A 411 -10.26 -9.47 -1.24
N LEU A 412 -9.37 -10.46 -1.37
CA LEU A 412 -8.29 -10.48 -2.36
C LEU A 412 -8.83 -10.44 -3.80
N VAL A 413 -9.79 -11.30 -4.14
CA VAL A 413 -10.34 -11.36 -5.51
C VAL A 413 -11.04 -10.05 -5.87
N GLY A 414 -11.82 -9.49 -4.94
CA GLY A 414 -12.48 -8.19 -5.12
C GLY A 414 -11.49 -7.04 -5.27
N ASP A 415 -10.41 -7.02 -4.47
CA ASP A 415 -9.36 -6.01 -4.53
C ASP A 415 -8.54 -6.10 -5.84
N VAL A 416 -8.30 -7.30 -6.38
CA VAL A 416 -7.62 -7.47 -7.68
C VAL A 416 -8.49 -6.93 -8.81
N LEU A 417 -9.79 -7.23 -8.80
CA LEU A 417 -10.72 -6.77 -9.84
C LEU A 417 -11.05 -5.28 -9.76
N GLY A 418 -11.07 -4.70 -8.54
CA GLY A 418 -11.62 -3.36 -8.32
C GLY A 418 -10.67 -2.32 -7.73
N ARG A 419 -9.52 -2.73 -7.17
CA ARG A 419 -8.63 -1.84 -6.38
C ARG A 419 -7.16 -1.90 -6.76
N ASN A 420 -6.84 -2.44 -7.93
CA ASN A 420 -5.48 -2.56 -8.46
C ASN A 420 -4.53 -3.40 -7.58
N ARG A 421 -5.05 -4.35 -6.81
CA ARG A 421 -4.19 -5.35 -6.14
C ARG A 421 -3.61 -6.30 -7.20
N ASP A 422 -2.37 -6.71 -7.02
CA ASP A 422 -1.62 -7.53 -7.98
C ASP A 422 -2.22 -8.95 -8.03
N GLU A 423 -2.57 -9.42 -9.23
CA GLU A 423 -3.18 -10.73 -9.43
C GLU A 423 -2.26 -11.90 -9.04
N SER A 424 -0.93 -11.71 -9.10
CA SER A 424 0.03 -12.73 -8.67
C SER A 424 -0.17 -13.15 -7.21
N GLN A 425 -0.70 -12.25 -6.36
CA GLN A 425 -1.00 -12.56 -4.97
C GLN A 425 -2.09 -13.64 -4.81
N ILE A 426 -2.99 -13.82 -5.79
CA ILE A 426 -3.94 -14.94 -5.76
C ILE A 426 -3.17 -16.25 -5.86
N VAL A 427 -2.29 -16.35 -6.85
CA VAL A 427 -1.46 -17.54 -7.11
C VAL A 427 -0.53 -17.84 -5.94
N ASP A 428 0.08 -16.82 -5.34
CA ASP A 428 0.96 -16.98 -4.18
C ASP A 428 0.24 -17.51 -2.92
N VAL A 429 -1.08 -17.34 -2.84
CA VAL A 429 -1.88 -17.69 -1.66
C VAL A 429 -2.54 -19.06 -1.78
N VAL A 430 -3.05 -19.44 -2.96
CA VAL A 430 -3.78 -20.70 -3.15
C VAL A 430 -2.85 -21.89 -3.33
N ASP A 431 -3.14 -23.01 -2.66
CA ASP A 431 -2.34 -24.25 -2.77
C ASP A 431 -2.85 -25.18 -3.88
N ASP A 432 -4.15 -25.13 -4.22
CA ASP A 432 -4.80 -26.00 -5.19
C ASP A 432 -6.04 -25.35 -5.83
N LYS A 433 -6.66 -26.09 -6.77
CA LYS A 433 -7.86 -25.64 -7.46
C LYS A 433 -9.06 -25.44 -6.53
N ASP A 434 -9.22 -26.28 -5.49
CA ASP A 434 -10.36 -26.17 -4.58
C ASP A 434 -10.29 -24.83 -3.80
N GLU A 435 -9.10 -24.44 -3.35
CA GLU A 435 -8.91 -23.14 -2.69
C GLU A 435 -9.14 -21.96 -3.63
N LEU A 436 -8.71 -22.08 -4.89
CA LEU A 436 -9.02 -21.08 -5.91
C LEU A 436 -10.53 -20.94 -6.14
N ASP A 437 -11.24 -22.06 -6.30
CA ASP A 437 -12.69 -22.08 -6.48
C ASP A 437 -13.42 -21.43 -5.28
N MET A 438 -13.00 -21.78 -4.06
CA MET A 438 -13.59 -21.23 -2.84
C MET A 438 -13.34 -19.72 -2.69
N LEU A 439 -12.11 -19.23 -2.98
CA LEU A 439 -11.82 -17.79 -2.93
C LEU A 439 -12.64 -17.00 -3.95
N PHE A 440 -12.78 -17.51 -5.18
CA PHE A 440 -13.60 -16.85 -6.20
C PHE A 440 -15.09 -16.88 -5.85
N ALA A 441 -15.60 -18.00 -5.34
CA ALA A 441 -16.99 -18.10 -4.92
C ALA A 441 -17.30 -17.13 -3.77
N LEU A 442 -16.43 -17.06 -2.75
CA LEU A 442 -16.59 -16.14 -1.61
C LEU A 442 -16.46 -14.68 -2.05
N GLY A 443 -15.41 -14.35 -2.82
CA GLY A 443 -15.18 -12.99 -3.32
C GLY A 443 -16.30 -12.48 -4.23
N LYS A 444 -16.88 -13.36 -5.05
CA LYS A 444 -18.07 -13.05 -5.87
C LYS A 444 -19.28 -12.73 -4.99
N ALA A 445 -19.58 -13.59 -4.02
CA ALA A 445 -20.72 -13.40 -3.13
C ALA A 445 -20.60 -12.09 -2.33
N ASP A 446 -19.40 -11.78 -1.83
CA ASP A 446 -19.13 -10.54 -1.08
C ASP A 446 -19.26 -9.29 -1.96
N ALA A 447 -18.64 -9.28 -3.14
CA ALA A 447 -18.73 -8.16 -4.07
C ALA A 447 -20.17 -7.88 -4.52
N MET A 448 -20.94 -8.93 -4.81
CA MET A 448 -22.34 -8.81 -5.24
C MET A 448 -23.28 -8.40 -4.11
N SER A 449 -22.96 -8.73 -2.84
CA SER A 449 -23.69 -8.21 -1.68
C SER A 449 -23.50 -6.70 -1.54
N LEU A 450 -22.31 -6.20 -1.88
CA LEU A 450 -22.00 -4.78 -1.82
C LEU A 450 -22.73 -3.95 -2.89
N VAL A 451 -22.44 -4.19 -4.16
CA VAL A 451 -23.12 -3.56 -5.30
C VAL A 451 -23.05 -4.54 -6.46
N GLU A 452 -24.19 -4.98 -6.99
CA GLU A 452 -24.21 -6.01 -8.05
C GLU A 452 -23.37 -5.65 -9.29
N GLN A 453 -23.20 -4.36 -9.59
CA GLN A 453 -22.40 -3.87 -10.71
C GLN A 453 -20.87 -3.91 -10.47
N TRP A 454 -20.40 -4.17 -9.24
CA TRP A 454 -18.97 -4.26 -8.94
C TRP A 454 -18.35 -5.58 -9.40
N TRP A 455 -19.17 -6.60 -9.64
CA TRP A 455 -18.69 -7.86 -10.20
C TRP A 455 -18.77 -7.84 -11.73
N ASN A 456 -17.62 -7.76 -12.37
CA ASN A 456 -17.50 -7.93 -13.83
C ASN A 456 -17.20 -9.40 -14.13
N GLN A 457 -18.24 -10.18 -14.48
CA GLN A 457 -18.11 -11.62 -14.71
C GLN A 457 -17.08 -11.96 -15.81
N PRO A 458 -17.08 -11.32 -17.00
CA PRO A 458 -16.03 -11.56 -17.99
C PRO A 458 -14.59 -11.31 -17.48
N ALA A 459 -14.39 -10.25 -16.70
CA ALA A 459 -13.07 -9.95 -16.13
C ALA A 459 -12.67 -11.00 -15.08
N ALA A 460 -13.62 -11.42 -14.24
CA ALA A 460 -13.41 -12.47 -13.24
C ALA A 460 -13.09 -13.82 -13.89
N ASP A 461 -13.79 -14.21 -14.95
CA ASP A 461 -13.53 -15.47 -15.69
C ASP A 461 -12.13 -15.47 -16.31
N GLN A 462 -11.71 -14.34 -16.89
CA GLN A 462 -10.36 -14.21 -17.45
C GLN A 462 -9.29 -14.25 -16.36
N LEU A 463 -9.52 -13.60 -15.22
CA LEU A 463 -8.62 -13.63 -14.07
C LEU A 463 -8.49 -15.06 -13.53
N TYR A 464 -9.62 -15.74 -13.32
CA TYR A 464 -9.66 -17.13 -12.87
C TYR A 464 -8.87 -18.05 -13.80
N ALA A 465 -9.09 -17.94 -15.12
CA ALA A 465 -8.38 -18.74 -16.12
C ALA A 465 -6.86 -18.53 -16.08
N ARG A 466 -6.40 -17.27 -15.89
CA ARG A 466 -4.97 -16.97 -15.73
C ARG A 466 -4.39 -17.59 -14.46
N CYS A 467 -5.06 -17.41 -13.32
CA CYS A 467 -4.63 -18.00 -12.05
C CYS A 467 -4.57 -19.53 -12.13
N LEU A 468 -5.62 -20.17 -12.65
CA LEU A 468 -5.69 -21.62 -12.79
C LEU A 468 -4.60 -22.17 -13.73
N SER A 469 -4.21 -21.42 -14.77
CA SER A 469 -3.12 -21.84 -15.66
C SER A 469 -1.72 -21.78 -15.03
N THR A 470 -1.60 -21.12 -13.88
CA THR A 470 -0.33 -20.92 -13.15
C THR A 470 -0.21 -21.87 -11.95
N LEU A 471 -1.33 -22.40 -11.46
CA LEU A 471 -1.39 -23.52 -10.50
C LEU A 471 -0.87 -24.82 -11.14
#